data_AF-A0AAF0ZDH7-F1
#
_entry.id   AF-A0AAF0ZDH7-F1
#
_cell.length_a   1.000
_cell.length_b   1.000
_cell.length_c   1.000
_cell.angle_alpha   90.00
_cell.angle_beta   90.00
_cell.angle_gamma   90.00
#
_symmetry.space_group_name_H-M   'P 1'
#
loop_
_entity.id
_entity.type
_entity.pdbx_description
1 polymer ?
#
loop_
_entity_poly.entity_id
_entity_poly.type
_entity_poly.pdbx_seq_one_letter_code
_entity_poly.pdbx_strand_id
1 'polypeptide(L)'
;MKLYELSDRLCELEETIENLEGIAIPADLHLEYLKILAEADQTRDDFNNKVDSILSLIQSRKKWLEIRKAEAERLQNLVKKDEKTIEWLQEYLKQHLEKIGVNKLRTNKFNLSIRKASTAPLKLLVEDAKTYPEQYQRVTVEVDKKALKEAVKNGDTEALKYAKFGEKSTYLMIK
;
A
#
# COMPACT_ATOMS: atom_id res chain seq x y z
N MET A 1 -12.03 -27.22 -8.69
CA MET A 1 -12.40 -26.12 -9.61
C MET A 1 -11.85 -24.78 -9.11
N LYS A 2 -11.81 -23.78 -9.99
CA LYS A 2 -11.54 -22.38 -9.64
C LYS A 2 -12.78 -21.77 -8.97
N LEU A 3 -12.59 -20.69 -8.21
CA LEU A 3 -13.70 -20.07 -7.47
C LEU A 3 -14.79 -19.54 -8.42
N TYR A 4 -14.39 -18.96 -9.56
CA TYR A 4 -15.34 -18.48 -10.57
C TYR A 4 -16.10 -19.63 -11.24
N GLU A 5 -15.42 -20.74 -11.58
CA GLU A 5 -16.08 -21.94 -12.12
C GLU A 5 -17.13 -22.51 -11.16
N LEU A 6 -16.85 -22.47 -9.86
CA LEU A 6 -17.80 -22.92 -8.83
C LEU A 6 -18.98 -21.94 -8.67
N SER A 7 -18.73 -20.63 -8.72
CA SER A 7 -19.82 -19.64 -8.63
C SER A 7 -20.73 -19.69 -9.85
N ASP A 8 -20.15 -19.82 -11.05
CA ASP A 8 -20.91 -19.89 -12.30
C ASP A 8 -21.77 -21.16 -12.31
N ARG A 9 -21.17 -22.31 -11.94
CA ARG A 9 -21.89 -23.58 -11.83
C ARG A 9 -23.00 -23.54 -10.78
N LEU A 10 -22.77 -22.89 -9.64
CA LEU A 10 -23.80 -22.71 -8.62
C LEU A 10 -24.96 -21.87 -9.13
N CYS A 11 -24.70 -20.76 -9.83
CA CYS A 11 -25.75 -19.94 -10.41
C CYS A 11 -26.59 -20.74 -11.42
N GLU A 12 -25.94 -21.49 -12.32
CA GLU A 12 -26.63 -22.36 -13.28
C GLU A 12 -27.53 -23.39 -12.57
N LEU A 13 -27.00 -24.07 -11.55
CA LEU A 13 -27.76 -25.08 -10.80
C LEU A 13 -28.93 -24.45 -10.04
N GLU A 14 -28.72 -23.33 -9.36
CA GLU A 14 -29.77 -22.59 -8.65
C GLU A 14 -30.88 -22.12 -9.61
N GLU A 15 -30.53 -21.54 -10.75
CA GLU A 15 -31.49 -21.16 -11.79
C GLU A 15 -32.29 -22.36 -12.30
N THR A 16 -31.65 -23.53 -12.51
CA THR A 16 -32.38 -24.73 -12.93
C THR A 16 -33.34 -25.25 -11.85
N ILE A 17 -32.96 -25.15 -10.58
CA ILE A 17 -33.80 -25.57 -9.45
C ILE A 17 -35.01 -24.64 -9.32
N GLU A 18 -34.80 -23.32 -9.35
CA GLU A 18 -35.87 -22.32 -9.29
C GLU A 18 -36.89 -22.49 -10.42
N ASN A 19 -36.41 -22.75 -11.64
CA ASN A 19 -37.30 -22.99 -12.79
C ASN A 19 -38.15 -24.26 -12.67
N LEU A 20 -37.71 -25.24 -11.86
CA LEU A 20 -38.44 -26.49 -11.62
C LEU A 20 -39.32 -26.42 -10.36
N GLU A 21 -39.15 -25.39 -9.53
CA GLU A 21 -39.88 -25.22 -8.29
C GLU A 21 -41.38 -24.96 -8.56
N GLY A 22 -42.26 -25.74 -7.93
CA GLY A 22 -43.71 -25.63 -8.11
C GLY A 22 -44.28 -26.30 -9.38
N ILE A 23 -43.42 -26.89 -10.23
CA ILE A 23 -43.87 -27.73 -11.36
C ILE A 23 -44.08 -29.16 -10.85
N ALA A 24 -45.19 -29.79 -11.25
CA ALA A 24 -45.42 -31.21 -10.97
C ALA A 24 -44.44 -32.05 -11.80
N ILE A 25 -43.34 -32.48 -11.16
CA ILE A 25 -42.32 -33.30 -11.81
C ILE A 25 -42.88 -34.72 -12.00
N PRO A 26 -42.90 -35.23 -13.25
CA PRO A 26 -43.28 -36.62 -13.53
C PRO A 26 -42.44 -37.62 -12.71
N ALA A 27 -43.05 -38.72 -12.27
CA ALA A 27 -42.41 -39.68 -11.35
C ALA A 27 -41.13 -40.32 -11.92
N ASP A 28 -41.04 -40.45 -13.24
CA ASP A 28 -39.89 -40.93 -14.00
C ASP A 28 -38.70 -39.95 -14.01
N LEU A 29 -38.96 -38.64 -13.87
CA LEU A 29 -37.94 -37.58 -13.84
C LEU A 29 -37.53 -37.17 -12.40
N HIS A 30 -38.24 -37.64 -11.39
CA HIS A 30 -37.97 -37.28 -9.99
C HIS A 30 -36.55 -37.63 -9.52
N LEU A 31 -36.00 -38.75 -10.00
CA LEU A 31 -34.62 -39.16 -9.68
C LEU A 31 -33.57 -38.21 -10.27
N GLU A 32 -33.82 -37.60 -11.42
CA GLU A 32 -32.92 -36.63 -12.03
C GLU A 32 -32.94 -35.31 -11.27
N TYR A 33 -34.12 -34.86 -10.86
CA TYR A 33 -34.26 -33.69 -10.01
C TYR A 33 -33.51 -33.82 -8.68
N LEU A 34 -33.61 -34.98 -8.01
CA LEU A 34 -32.85 -35.25 -6.77
C LEU A 34 -31.33 -35.22 -6.98
N LYS A 35 -30.84 -35.64 -8.15
CA LYS A 35 -29.41 -35.56 -8.47
C LYS A 35 -28.95 -34.11 -8.64
N ILE A 36 -29.76 -33.27 -9.28
CA ILE A 36 -29.46 -31.84 -9.46
C ILE A 36 -29.35 -31.15 -8.09
N LEU A 37 -30.27 -31.43 -7.16
CA LEU A 37 -30.20 -30.90 -5.80
C LEU A 37 -28.93 -31.34 -5.07
N ALA A 38 -28.59 -32.63 -5.14
CA ALA A 38 -27.37 -33.15 -4.53
C ALA A 38 -26.10 -32.55 -5.14
N GLU A 39 -26.08 -32.32 -6.46
CA GLU A 39 -24.97 -31.65 -7.14
C GLU A 39 -24.84 -30.18 -6.71
N ALA A 40 -25.95 -29.47 -6.55
CA ALA A 40 -25.95 -28.09 -6.06
C ALA A 40 -25.38 -27.98 -4.64
N ASP A 41 -25.80 -28.88 -3.74
CA ASP A 41 -25.27 -28.93 -2.38
C ASP A 41 -23.77 -29.24 -2.36
N GLN A 42 -23.33 -30.24 -3.12
CA GLN A 42 -21.91 -30.57 -3.23
C GLN A 42 -21.08 -29.40 -3.80
N THR A 43 -21.59 -28.73 -4.84
CA THR A 43 -20.90 -27.58 -5.45
C THR A 43 -20.83 -26.41 -4.46
N ARG A 44 -21.84 -26.24 -3.60
CA ARG A 44 -21.86 -25.22 -2.55
C ARG A 44 -20.81 -25.49 -1.47
N ASP A 45 -20.68 -26.75 -1.05
CA ASP A 45 -19.63 -27.17 -0.12
C ASP A 45 -18.23 -26.95 -0.73
N ASP A 46 -18.03 -27.31 -2.00
CA ASP A 46 -16.77 -27.08 -2.71
C ASP A 46 -16.44 -25.58 -2.82
N PHE A 47 -17.45 -24.74 -3.07
CA PHE A 47 -17.31 -23.28 -3.07
C PHE A 47 -16.88 -22.75 -1.70
N ASN A 48 -17.57 -23.14 -0.63
CA ASN A 48 -17.25 -22.72 0.73
C ASN A 48 -15.83 -23.15 1.14
N ASN A 49 -15.47 -24.40 0.89
CA ASN A 49 -14.12 -24.92 1.12
C ASN A 49 -13.06 -24.12 0.35
N LYS A 50 -13.39 -23.68 -0.87
CA LYS A 50 -12.50 -22.87 -1.68
C LYS A 50 -12.33 -21.47 -1.10
N VAL A 51 -13.42 -20.83 -0.65
CA VAL A 51 -13.40 -19.54 0.04
C VAL A 51 -12.52 -19.63 1.30
N ASP A 52 -12.72 -20.63 2.15
CA ASP A 52 -11.94 -20.82 3.38
C ASP A 52 -10.44 -21.04 3.10
N SER A 53 -10.13 -21.79 2.05
CA SER A 53 -8.75 -21.98 1.60
C SER A 53 -8.10 -20.65 1.18
N ILE A 54 -8.84 -19.80 0.47
CA ILE A 54 -8.37 -18.47 0.04
C ILE A 54 -8.20 -17.54 1.25
N LEU A 55 -9.16 -17.53 2.19
CA LEU A 55 -9.08 -16.75 3.42
C LEU A 55 -7.86 -17.15 4.27
N SER A 56 -7.63 -18.45 4.41
CA SER A 56 -6.44 -19.00 5.08
C SER A 56 -5.15 -18.53 4.41
N LEU A 57 -5.11 -18.54 3.08
CA LEU A 57 -3.98 -18.02 2.32
C LEU A 57 -3.78 -16.52 2.57
N ILE A 58 -4.84 -15.70 2.52
CA ILE A 58 -4.78 -14.28 2.83
C ILE A 58 -4.21 -14.05 4.24
N GLN A 59 -4.68 -14.79 5.25
CA GLN A 59 -4.19 -14.66 6.62
C GLN A 59 -2.70 -15.01 6.73
N SER A 60 -2.25 -16.09 6.09
CA SER A 60 -0.82 -16.43 6.05
C SER A 60 0.01 -15.33 5.37
N ARG A 61 -0.50 -14.73 4.28
CA ARG A 61 0.16 -13.63 3.57
C ARG A 61 0.26 -12.38 4.43
N LYS A 62 -0.76 -12.07 5.26
CA LYS A 62 -0.70 -10.98 6.24
C LYS A 62 0.44 -11.18 7.25
N LYS A 63 0.58 -12.40 7.80
CA LYS A 63 1.69 -12.74 8.72
C LYS A 63 3.06 -12.58 8.04
N TRP A 64 3.21 -13.08 6.82
CA TRP A 64 4.44 -12.90 6.04
C TRP A 64 4.76 -11.44 5.75
N LEU A 65 3.74 -10.62 5.48
CA LEU A 65 3.90 -9.19 5.26
C LEU A 65 4.46 -8.49 6.50
N GLU A 66 3.95 -8.81 7.70
CA GLU A 66 4.42 -8.25 8.96
C GLU A 66 5.89 -8.62 9.23
N ILE A 67 6.25 -9.90 9.06
CA ILE A 67 7.62 -10.38 9.22
C ILE A 67 8.58 -9.62 8.28
N ARG A 68 8.19 -9.46 7.01
CA ARG A 68 9.01 -8.76 6.02
C ARG A 68 9.16 -7.28 6.33
N LYS A 69 8.12 -6.62 6.82
CA LYS A 69 8.19 -5.21 7.24
C LYS A 69 9.15 -5.04 8.42
N ALA A 70 9.05 -5.91 9.42
CA ALA A 70 9.95 -5.89 10.57
C ALA A 70 11.41 -6.10 10.16
N GLU A 71 11.67 -7.03 9.24
CA GLU A 71 13.03 -7.28 8.74
C GLU A 71 13.56 -6.11 7.90
N ALA A 72 12.72 -5.51 7.06
CA ALA A 72 13.09 -4.31 6.29
C ALA A 72 13.45 -3.14 7.22
N GLU A 73 12.68 -2.93 8.29
CA GLU A 73 12.96 -1.91 9.30
C GLU A 73 14.29 -2.20 10.04
N ARG A 74 14.53 -3.45 10.42
CA ARG A 74 15.80 -3.87 11.03
C ARG A 74 17.00 -3.57 10.13
N LEU A 75 16.92 -3.92 8.84
CA LEU A 75 17.97 -3.65 7.87
C LEU A 75 18.17 -2.14 7.67
N GLN A 76 17.09 -1.37 7.57
CA GLN A 76 17.17 0.08 7.46
C GLN A 76 17.84 0.71 8.69
N ASN A 77 17.58 0.18 9.88
CA ASN A 77 18.22 0.63 11.10
C ASN A 77 19.72 0.30 11.14
N LEU A 78 20.14 -0.84 10.56
CA LEU A 78 21.56 -1.16 10.41
C LEU A 78 22.25 -0.21 9.43
N VAL A 79 21.64 0.04 8.27
CA VAL A 79 22.15 1.01 7.28
C VAL A 79 22.38 2.38 7.94
N LYS A 80 21.38 2.88 8.69
CA LYS A 80 21.51 4.16 9.40
C LYS A 80 22.63 4.16 10.45
N LYS A 81 22.90 3.02 11.10
CA LYS A 81 24.00 2.90 12.07
C LYS A 81 25.36 2.97 11.37
N ASP A 82 25.48 2.27 10.25
CA ASP A 82 26.71 2.26 9.46
C ASP A 82 26.96 3.64 8.83
N GLU A 83 25.94 4.30 8.30
CA GLU A 83 26.02 5.69 7.81
C GLU A 83 26.57 6.64 8.88
N LYS A 84 25.99 6.61 10.10
CA LYS A 84 26.47 7.43 11.22
C LYS A 84 27.91 7.09 11.61
N THR A 85 28.28 5.82 11.58
CA THR A 85 29.64 5.38 11.91
C THR A 85 30.64 5.89 10.88
N ILE A 86 30.28 5.83 9.59
CA ILE A 86 31.09 6.36 8.49
C ILE A 86 31.25 7.88 8.63
N GLU A 87 30.16 8.61 8.86
CA GLU A 87 30.19 10.07 9.07
C GLU A 87 31.09 10.45 10.26
N TRP A 88 30.94 9.73 11.38
CA TRP A 88 31.78 9.95 12.55
C TRP A 88 33.26 9.69 12.25
N LEU A 89 33.61 8.59 11.55
CA LEU A 89 34.99 8.28 11.16
C LEU A 89 35.59 9.36 10.24
N GLN A 90 34.80 9.86 9.29
CA GLN A 90 35.22 10.92 8.37
C GLN A 90 35.50 12.22 9.13
N GLU A 91 34.59 12.65 10.02
CA GLU A 91 34.76 13.87 10.80
C GLU A 91 35.91 13.72 11.81
N TYR A 92 36.03 12.58 12.48
CA TYR A 92 37.16 12.27 13.35
C TYR A 92 38.50 12.41 12.62
N LEU A 93 38.64 11.76 11.46
CA LEU A 93 39.87 11.82 10.67
C LEU A 93 40.16 13.25 10.19
N LYS A 94 39.14 13.98 9.73
CA LYS A 94 39.25 15.37 9.31
C LYS A 94 39.76 16.25 10.44
N GLN A 95 39.16 16.19 11.63
CA GLN A 95 39.56 17.00 12.79
C GLN A 95 41.02 16.80 13.16
N HIS A 96 41.49 15.56 13.15
CA HIS A 96 42.88 15.24 13.45
C HIS A 96 43.87 15.71 12.38
N LEU A 97 43.51 15.57 11.09
CA LEU A 97 44.34 16.06 9.99
C LEU A 97 44.39 17.60 9.93
N GLU A 98 43.27 18.28 10.20
CA GLU A 98 43.21 19.74 10.32
C GLU A 98 44.08 20.26 11.47
N LYS A 99 44.08 19.57 12.62
CA LYS A 99 44.93 19.91 13.77
C LYS A 99 46.43 19.89 13.47
N ILE A 100 46.86 18.99 12.58
CA ILE A 100 48.27 18.84 12.17
C ILE A 100 48.57 19.69 10.91
N GLY A 101 47.56 20.36 10.33
CA GLY A 101 47.69 21.18 9.13
C GLY A 101 47.90 20.39 7.83
N VAL A 102 47.55 19.10 7.81
CA VAL A 102 47.76 18.22 6.65
C VAL A 102 46.53 18.23 5.74
N ASN A 103 46.64 18.93 4.61
CA ASN A 103 45.53 19.04 3.64
C ASN A 103 45.49 17.90 2.61
N LYS A 104 46.63 17.22 2.37
CA LYS A 104 46.73 16.07 1.47
C LYS A 104 47.63 15.02 2.09
N LEU A 105 47.17 13.77 2.12
CA LEU A 105 47.92 12.65 2.67
C LEU A 105 47.76 11.44 1.76
N ARG A 106 48.87 10.84 1.34
CA ARG A 106 48.87 9.57 0.63
C ARG A 106 49.33 8.48 1.58
N THR A 107 48.49 7.49 1.79
CA THR A 107 48.81 6.26 2.52
C THR A 107 49.18 5.15 1.53
N ASN A 108 49.62 4.00 2.04
CA ASN A 108 49.97 2.84 1.21
C ASN A 108 48.80 2.36 0.33
N LYS A 109 47.54 2.59 0.75
CA LYS A 109 46.34 2.09 0.05
C LYS A 109 45.38 3.18 -0.42
N PHE A 110 45.46 4.40 0.12
CA PHE A 110 44.46 5.45 -0.10
C PHE A 110 45.09 6.84 -0.24
N ASN A 111 44.44 7.69 -1.03
CA ASN A 111 44.76 9.11 -1.15
C ASN A 111 43.68 9.95 -0.48
N LEU A 112 44.07 10.81 0.46
CA LEU A 112 43.20 11.68 1.23
C LEU A 112 43.50 13.13 0.86
N SER A 113 42.45 13.92 0.69
CA SER A 113 42.55 15.37 0.49
C SER A 113 41.41 16.04 1.22
N ILE A 114 41.74 16.92 2.15
CA ILE A 114 40.76 17.85 2.73
C ILE A 114 40.52 18.92 1.69
N ARG A 115 39.26 19.07 1.29
CA ARG A 115 38.83 20.08 0.32
C ARG A 115 37.76 20.94 0.99
N LYS A 116 37.87 22.25 0.79
CA LYS A 116 36.75 23.15 1.08
C LYS A 116 35.69 22.93 0.00
N ALA A 117 34.42 22.89 0.39
CA ALA A 117 33.32 22.84 -0.56
C ALA A 117 33.45 24.02 -1.54
N SER A 118 33.25 23.77 -2.83
CA SER A 118 33.34 24.79 -3.89
C SER A 118 32.24 25.85 -3.77
N THR A 119 31.14 25.52 -3.09
CA THR A 119 30.03 26.41 -2.77
C THR A 119 29.79 26.34 -1.28
N ALA A 120 29.75 27.48 -0.60
CA ALA A 120 29.34 27.53 0.80
C ALA A 120 27.88 27.08 0.91
N PRO A 121 27.51 26.27 1.91
CA PRO A 121 26.11 25.90 2.09
C PRO A 121 25.27 27.16 2.29
N LEU A 122 24.18 27.29 1.53
CA LEU A 122 23.21 28.36 1.70
C LEU A 122 22.60 28.21 3.09
N LYS A 123 23.00 29.08 4.02
CA LYS A 123 22.40 29.18 5.34
C LYS A 123 21.32 30.24 5.29
N LEU A 124 20.08 29.83 5.54
CA LEU A 124 18.99 30.76 5.80
C LEU A 124 19.27 31.43 7.15
N LEU A 125 19.40 32.77 7.14
CA LEU A 125 19.61 33.54 8.38
C LEU A 125 18.31 33.66 9.18
N VAL A 126 17.18 33.45 8.52
CA VAL A 126 15.84 33.46 9.10
C VAL A 126 15.11 32.22 8.60
N GLU A 127 14.47 31.45 9.47
CA GLU A 127 13.72 30.25 9.07
C GLU A 127 12.33 30.59 8.51
N ASP A 128 11.77 31.73 8.90
CA ASP A 128 10.44 32.15 8.45
C ASP A 128 10.47 32.63 6.99
N ALA A 129 9.92 31.80 6.10
CA ALA A 129 9.81 32.07 4.67
C ALA A 129 9.07 33.38 4.35
N LYS A 130 8.17 33.85 5.22
CA LYS A 130 7.39 35.08 5.00
C LYS A 130 8.22 36.35 5.09
N THR A 131 9.37 36.29 5.74
CA THR A 131 10.29 37.43 5.90
C THR A 131 11.16 37.67 4.67
N TYR A 132 11.24 36.69 3.77
CA TYR A 132 12.02 36.80 2.54
C TYR A 132 11.25 37.58 1.47
N PRO A 133 11.93 38.29 0.56
CA PRO A 133 11.28 38.87 -0.62
C PRO A 133 10.55 37.81 -1.46
N GLU A 134 9.44 38.18 -2.10
CA GLU A 134 8.58 37.26 -2.88
C GLU A 134 9.34 36.44 -3.92
N GLN A 135 10.38 37.00 -4.53
CA GLN A 135 11.24 36.32 -5.52
C GLN A 135 11.97 35.07 -4.98
N TYR A 136 12.08 34.92 -3.65
CA TYR A 136 12.67 33.75 -2.99
C TYR A 136 11.64 32.93 -2.20
N GLN A 137 10.36 33.30 -2.25
CA GLN A 137 9.28 32.54 -1.64
C GLN A 137 8.71 31.55 -2.65
N ARG A 138 8.46 30.32 -2.20
CA ARG A 138 7.69 29.34 -2.97
C ARG A 138 6.31 29.19 -2.36
N VAL A 139 5.28 29.66 -3.07
CA VAL A 139 3.88 29.47 -2.67
C VAL A 139 3.37 28.17 -3.29
N THR A 140 3.04 27.19 -2.44
CA THR A 140 2.37 25.96 -2.88
C THR A 140 0.89 26.06 -2.57
N VAL A 141 0.03 26.05 -3.59
CA VAL A 141 -1.42 25.99 -3.44
C VAL A 141 -1.86 24.55 -3.62
N GLU A 142 -2.28 23.90 -2.53
CA GLU A 142 -2.79 22.53 -2.54
C GLU A 142 -4.31 22.51 -2.35
N VAL A 143 -4.97 21.55 -2.97
CA VAL A 143 -6.41 21.36 -2.82
C VAL A 143 -6.69 20.75 -1.46
N ASP A 144 -7.46 21.46 -0.64
CA ASP A 144 -7.98 20.90 0.60
C ASP A 144 -9.14 19.95 0.31
N LYS A 145 -8.78 18.67 0.15
CA LYS A 145 -9.73 17.58 -0.10
C LYS A 145 -10.73 17.37 1.04
N LYS A 146 -10.42 17.79 2.27
CA LYS A 146 -11.33 17.65 3.42
C LYS A 146 -12.40 18.74 3.36
N ALA A 147 -11.98 20.00 3.23
CA ALA A 147 -12.90 21.13 3.07
C ALA A 147 -13.81 20.93 1.84
N LEU A 148 -13.23 20.48 0.71
CA LEU A 148 -14.00 20.20 -0.49
C LEU A 148 -15.02 19.07 -0.28
N LYS A 149 -14.65 18.00 0.44
CA LYS A 149 -15.57 16.88 0.76
C LYS A 149 -16.71 17.32 1.67
N GLU A 150 -16.46 18.19 2.64
CA GLU A 150 -17.49 18.75 3.53
C GLU A 150 -18.42 19.71 2.77
N ALA A 151 -17.87 20.60 1.93
CA ALA A 151 -18.64 21.53 1.13
C ALA A 151 -19.56 20.83 0.10
N VAL A 152 -19.06 19.78 -0.57
CA VAL A 152 -19.89 18.94 -1.45
C VAL A 152 -20.99 18.21 -0.67
N LYS A 153 -20.70 17.77 0.57
CA LYS A 153 -21.70 17.13 1.43
C LYS A 153 -22.79 18.10 1.89
N ASN A 154 -22.43 19.37 2.11
CA ASN A 154 -23.34 20.43 2.53
C ASN A 154 -24.12 21.07 1.36
N GLY A 155 -23.87 20.64 0.12
CA GLY A 155 -24.59 21.13 -1.06
C GLY A 155 -24.10 22.48 -1.60
N ASP A 156 -22.85 22.85 -1.31
CA ASP A 156 -22.27 24.08 -1.84
C ASP A 156 -22.15 24.02 -3.37
N THR A 157 -22.81 24.97 -4.05
CA THR A 157 -22.84 25.09 -5.51
C THR A 157 -21.48 25.33 -6.14
N GLU A 158 -20.51 25.91 -5.41
CA GLU A 158 -19.16 26.08 -5.93
C GLU A 158 -18.34 24.79 -5.80
N ALA A 159 -18.47 24.07 -4.70
CA ALA A 159 -17.77 22.80 -4.49
C ALA A 159 -18.27 21.70 -5.45
N LEU A 160 -19.57 21.70 -5.78
CA LEU A 160 -20.18 20.77 -6.75
C LEU A 160 -19.70 20.96 -8.19
N LYS A 161 -19.08 22.10 -8.53
CA LYS A 161 -18.40 22.30 -9.83
C LYS A 161 -17.08 21.51 -9.91
N TYR A 162 -16.41 21.30 -8.79
CA TYR A 162 -15.06 20.72 -8.73
C TYR A 162 -15.03 19.29 -8.19
N ALA A 163 -16.04 18.83 -7.46
CA ALA A 163 -16.12 17.47 -6.95
C ALA A 163 -17.56 16.96 -6.88
N LYS A 164 -17.73 15.67 -7.20
CA LYS A 164 -18.98 14.92 -7.06
C LYS A 164 -18.69 13.62 -6.34
N PHE A 165 -19.64 13.13 -5.54
CA PHE A 165 -19.55 11.79 -5.00
C PHE A 165 -19.71 10.77 -6.13
N GLY A 166 -18.75 9.86 -6.25
CA GLY A 166 -18.89 8.69 -7.11
C GLY A 166 -19.90 7.69 -6.52
N GLU A 167 -20.19 6.64 -7.29
CA GLU A 167 -21.02 5.54 -6.82
C GLU A 167 -20.40 4.85 -5.60
N LYS A 168 -21.25 4.39 -4.69
CA LYS A 168 -20.80 3.62 -3.53
C LYS A 168 -20.28 2.28 -4.02
N SER A 169 -18.96 2.08 -3.96
CA SER A 169 -18.35 0.78 -4.25
C SER A 169 -18.50 -0.17 -3.07
N THR A 170 -18.85 -1.43 -3.35
CA THR A 170 -18.73 -2.53 -2.39
C THR A 170 -17.25 -2.87 -2.14
N TYR A 171 -16.93 -3.32 -0.92
CA TYR A 171 -15.61 -3.80 -0.57
C TYR A 171 -15.69 -5.07 0.27
N LEU A 172 -14.67 -5.92 0.15
CA LEU A 172 -14.55 -7.13 0.95
C LEU A 172 -14.03 -6.78 2.35
N MET A 173 -14.81 -7.09 3.38
CA MET A 173 -14.38 -7.00 4.78
C MET A 173 -14.10 -8.41 5.32
N ILE A 174 -12.87 -8.64 5.80
CA ILE A 174 -12.48 -9.89 6.48
C ILE A 174 -12.25 -9.53 7.95
N LYS A 175 -13.06 -10.09 8.85
CA LYS A 175 -12.90 -9.92 10.30
C LYS A 175 -11.78 -10.81 10.85
#